data_AF-A0A0G4G7Q8-F1
#
_entry.id   AF-A0A0G4G7Q8-F1
#
_cell.length_a   1.000
_cell.length_b   1.000
_cell.length_c   1.000
_cell.angle_alpha   90.00
_cell.angle_beta   90.00
_cell.angle_gamma   90.00
#
_symmetry.space_group_name_H-M   'P 1'
#
loop_
_entity.id
_entity.type
_entity.pdbx_description
1 polymer ?
#
loop_
_entity_poly.entity_id
_entity_poly.type
_entity_poly.pdbx_seq_one_letter_code
_entity_poly.pdbx_strand_id
1 'polypeptide(L)'
;MLPARHGGMGVRDPTERVAVAYETSTKGTSLLVSTIQNGDPPDGRPSFNPFQHRADMQQAVRQGRRATDEAAKERCEDGFQQLPLERRRAVHRAIEDKTAGWVTCRPDAEDHTDLTPDEFRNNMAIRYAYEPPKMPTHCDGCGAPYSLDHALNCGVGGLVIRRQNDVVDVLCDLSAEAWGESAVRKEVVIVEPEEGEKGVRTDMVVRGVWERQKDVSFDLCVTNADASSYRNQSTASILKNKAKAKKAHHSRVCEDKSIHFTPLCVTVDGVWGREANGFFSRLVEKLRTKAAWADKSYSQVMGWVCARLSVALARSASMCVRGGRRRWKIRQAGAEDGAGMFVA
;
A
#
# COMPACT_ATOMS: atom_id res chain seq x y z
N MET A 1 10.04 -19.76 7.99
CA MET A 1 9.50 -18.36 7.96
C MET A 1 8.08 -18.31 7.39
N LEU A 2 7.23 -17.35 7.81
CA LEU A 2 5.81 -17.27 7.42
C LEU A 2 5.56 -16.61 6.05
N PRO A 3 4.49 -17.00 5.32
CA PRO A 3 4.01 -16.26 4.15
C PRO A 3 3.62 -14.81 4.49
N ALA A 4 3.72 -13.90 3.53
CA ALA A 4 3.40 -12.49 3.74
C ALA A 4 1.94 -12.19 4.13
N ARG A 5 1.01 -13.02 3.67
CA ARG A 5 -0.40 -12.97 4.09
C ARG A 5 -0.63 -13.36 5.55
N HIS A 6 0.32 -14.05 6.18
CA HIS A 6 0.33 -14.44 7.59
C HIS A 6 1.42 -13.68 8.33
N GLY A 7 1.54 -12.38 8.06
CA GLY A 7 2.48 -11.48 8.75
C GLY A 7 3.90 -11.50 8.22
N GLY A 8 4.40 -12.65 7.73
CA GLY A 8 5.82 -12.86 7.38
C GLY A 8 6.35 -12.17 6.13
N MET A 9 7.50 -12.64 5.62
CA MET A 9 8.20 -12.04 4.48
C MET A 9 7.98 -12.79 3.16
N GLY A 10 7.32 -13.95 3.18
CA GLY A 10 7.16 -14.78 1.99
C GLY A 10 8.42 -15.53 1.54
N VAL A 11 9.56 -15.28 2.17
CA VAL A 11 10.79 -16.08 2.01
C VAL A 11 10.60 -17.40 2.73
N ARG A 12 10.78 -18.51 2.00
CA ARG A 12 10.62 -19.88 2.52
C ARG A 12 11.96 -20.57 2.51
N ASP A 13 12.25 -21.35 3.56
CA ASP A 13 13.42 -22.22 3.59
C ASP A 13 13.15 -23.45 2.68
N PRO A 14 13.98 -23.70 1.66
CA PRO A 14 13.85 -24.89 0.83
C PRO A 14 13.98 -26.20 1.63
N THR A 15 14.79 -26.22 2.69
CA THR A 15 15.06 -27.42 3.49
C THR A 15 13.84 -27.85 4.31
N GLU A 16 13.11 -26.90 4.90
CA GLU A 16 11.85 -27.14 5.61
C GLU A 16 10.74 -27.68 4.68
N ARG A 17 10.80 -27.38 3.39
CA ARG A 17 9.73 -27.71 2.42
C ARG A 17 9.94 -29.05 1.71
N VAL A 18 11.17 -29.57 1.66
CA VAL A 18 11.52 -30.74 0.83
C VAL A 18 10.58 -31.92 1.09
N ALA A 19 10.32 -32.27 2.35
CA ALA A 19 9.47 -33.42 2.70
C ALA A 19 8.03 -33.26 2.19
N VAL A 20 7.41 -32.10 2.45
CA VAL A 20 6.03 -31.81 2.03
C VAL A 20 5.93 -31.69 0.51
N ALA A 21 6.92 -31.10 -0.15
CA ALA A 21 6.97 -31.00 -1.60
C ALA A 21 7.13 -32.38 -2.26
N TYR A 22 7.99 -33.23 -1.71
CA TYR A 22 8.16 -34.60 -2.14
C TYR A 22 6.86 -35.39 -1.99
N GLU A 23 6.22 -35.37 -0.82
CA GLU A 23 4.95 -36.04 -0.59
C GLU A 23 3.84 -35.57 -1.56
N THR A 24 3.74 -34.25 -1.78
CA THR A 24 2.78 -33.67 -2.72
C THR A 24 3.05 -34.15 -4.15
N SER A 25 4.32 -34.21 -4.55
CA SER A 25 4.73 -34.71 -5.87
C SER A 25 4.37 -36.18 -6.01
N THR A 26 4.75 -37.02 -5.04
CA THR A 26 4.48 -38.46 -5.04
C THR A 26 2.97 -38.74 -5.14
N LYS A 27 2.14 -38.01 -4.39
CA LYS A 27 0.68 -38.14 -4.46
C LYS A 27 0.15 -37.79 -5.85
N GLY A 28 0.59 -36.66 -6.42
CA GLY A 28 0.13 -36.21 -7.73
C GLY A 28 0.60 -37.11 -8.89
N THR A 29 1.80 -37.69 -8.79
CA THR A 29 2.36 -38.58 -9.82
C THR A 29 1.99 -40.05 -9.66
N SER A 30 1.22 -40.40 -8.62
CA SER A 30 0.84 -41.79 -8.31
C SER A 30 0.23 -42.53 -9.51
N LEU A 31 -0.71 -41.90 -10.22
CA LEU A 31 -1.34 -42.46 -11.42
C LEU A 31 -0.31 -42.81 -12.48
N LEU A 32 0.55 -41.84 -12.85
CA LEU A 32 1.61 -42.02 -13.85
C LEU A 32 2.58 -43.14 -13.45
N VAL A 33 3.03 -43.16 -12.20
CA VAL A 33 3.94 -44.19 -11.68
C VAL A 33 3.28 -45.57 -11.75
N SER A 34 2.03 -45.68 -11.33
CA SER A 34 1.29 -46.96 -11.35
C SER A 34 1.06 -47.49 -12.76
N THR A 35 0.79 -46.61 -13.74
CA THR A 35 0.65 -47.01 -15.14
C THR A 35 1.98 -47.49 -15.72
N ILE A 36 3.09 -46.80 -15.43
CA ILE A 36 4.42 -47.22 -15.90
C ILE A 36 4.80 -48.60 -15.34
N GLN A 37 4.49 -48.84 -14.06
CA GLN A 37 4.84 -50.08 -13.38
C GLN A 37 3.99 -51.28 -13.81
N ASN A 38 2.68 -51.07 -14.02
CA ASN A 38 1.72 -52.17 -14.25
C ASN A 38 1.34 -52.36 -15.73
N GLY A 39 1.66 -51.40 -16.61
CA GLY A 39 1.28 -51.43 -18.02
C GLY A 39 -0.22 -51.23 -18.26
N ASP A 40 -0.66 -51.54 -19.49
CA ASP A 40 -2.07 -51.51 -19.87
C ASP A 40 -2.80 -52.77 -19.36
N PRO A 41 -4.03 -52.64 -18.82
CA PRO A 41 -4.80 -53.78 -18.38
C PRO A 41 -5.16 -54.70 -19.58
N PRO A 42 -5.30 -56.01 -19.34
CA PRO A 42 -5.46 -57.02 -20.40
C PRO A 42 -6.76 -56.90 -21.21
N ASP A 43 -7.68 -56.03 -20.79
CA ASP A 43 -8.94 -55.71 -21.46
C ASP A 43 -8.81 -54.60 -22.53
N GLY A 44 -7.59 -54.09 -22.79
CA GLY A 44 -7.28 -53.20 -23.90
C GLY A 44 -7.72 -51.74 -23.69
N ARG A 45 -8.13 -51.36 -22.48
CA ARG A 45 -8.38 -49.95 -22.12
C ARG A 45 -7.04 -49.25 -21.85
N PRO A 46 -6.84 -47.99 -22.30
CA PRO A 46 -5.65 -47.24 -21.94
C PRO A 46 -5.58 -47.06 -20.43
N SER A 47 -4.51 -47.54 -19.80
CA SER A 47 -4.24 -47.42 -18.36
C SER A 47 -4.01 -45.98 -17.93
N PHE A 48 -3.50 -45.14 -18.83
CA PHE A 48 -3.18 -43.74 -18.57
C PHE A 48 -4.17 -42.78 -19.22
N ASN A 49 -4.75 -41.91 -18.41
CA ASN A 49 -5.49 -40.75 -18.87
C ASN A 49 -4.74 -39.45 -18.50
N PRO A 50 -4.15 -38.73 -19.48
CA PRO A 50 -3.42 -37.49 -19.23
C PRO A 50 -4.26 -36.40 -18.56
N PHE A 51 -5.56 -36.33 -18.86
CA PHE A 51 -6.47 -35.35 -18.26
C PHE A 51 -6.73 -35.67 -16.79
N GLN A 52 -6.93 -36.95 -16.46
CA GLN A 52 -7.09 -37.41 -15.09
C GLN A 52 -5.81 -37.14 -14.29
N HIS A 53 -4.64 -37.52 -14.83
CA HIS A 53 -3.36 -37.26 -14.18
C HIS A 53 -3.15 -35.76 -13.90
N ARG A 54 -3.48 -34.90 -14.87
CA ARG A 54 -3.42 -33.44 -14.68
C ARG A 54 -4.37 -32.96 -13.58
N ALA A 55 -5.58 -33.52 -13.50
CA ALA A 55 -6.54 -33.20 -12.44
C ALA A 55 -6.02 -33.64 -11.06
N ASP A 56 -5.48 -34.85 -10.95
CA ASP A 56 -4.91 -35.40 -9.72
C ASP A 56 -3.70 -34.58 -9.24
N MET A 57 -2.80 -34.21 -10.16
CA MET A 57 -1.69 -33.30 -9.89
C MET A 57 -2.17 -31.95 -9.37
N GLN A 58 -3.17 -31.35 -10.03
CA GLN A 58 -3.73 -30.07 -9.59
C GLN A 58 -4.39 -30.18 -8.21
N GLN A 59 -5.11 -31.28 -7.95
CA GLN A 59 -5.73 -31.55 -6.66
C GLN A 59 -4.69 -31.73 -5.55
N ALA A 60 -3.67 -32.56 -5.77
CA ALA A 60 -2.58 -32.77 -4.82
C ALA A 60 -1.86 -31.46 -4.49
N VAL A 61 -1.52 -30.67 -5.50
CA VAL A 61 -0.89 -29.35 -5.31
C VAL A 61 -1.80 -28.39 -4.54
N ARG A 62 -3.11 -28.36 -4.84
CA ARG A 62 -4.08 -27.53 -4.11
C ARG A 62 -4.19 -27.94 -2.64
N GLN A 63 -4.30 -29.24 -2.37
CA GLN A 63 -4.38 -29.78 -1.00
C GLN A 63 -3.09 -29.50 -0.22
N GLY A 64 -1.92 -29.77 -0.80
CA GLY A 64 -0.63 -29.48 -0.17
C GLY A 64 -0.44 -27.99 0.12
N ARG A 65 -0.84 -27.11 -0.81
CA ARG A 65 -0.85 -25.65 -0.58
C ARG A 65 -1.78 -25.25 0.56
N ARG A 66 -2.98 -25.84 0.65
CA ARG A 66 -3.95 -25.56 1.72
C ARG A 66 -3.43 -26.01 3.07
N ALA A 67 -2.91 -27.23 3.17
CA ALA A 67 -2.34 -27.75 4.42
C ALA A 67 -1.15 -26.91 4.91
N THR A 68 -0.26 -26.52 3.99
CA THR A 68 0.87 -25.63 4.31
C THR A 68 0.39 -24.27 4.79
N ASP A 69 -0.71 -23.76 4.22
CA ASP A 69 -1.27 -22.47 4.59
C ASP A 69 -1.92 -22.47 5.97
N GLU A 70 -2.66 -23.53 6.29
CA GLU A 70 -3.27 -23.71 7.62
C GLU A 70 -2.19 -23.82 8.70
N ALA A 71 -1.16 -24.65 8.49
CA ALA A 71 -0.03 -24.76 9.41
C ALA A 71 0.73 -23.43 9.57
N ALA A 72 0.79 -22.60 8.53
CA ALA A 72 1.38 -21.27 8.64
C ALA A 72 0.51 -20.29 9.41
N LYS A 73 -0.82 -20.41 9.29
CA LYS A 73 -1.78 -19.62 10.06
C LYS A 73 -1.71 -19.97 11.55
N GLU A 74 -1.69 -21.25 11.90
CA GLU A 74 -1.53 -21.71 13.29
C GLU A 74 -0.24 -21.16 13.93
N ARG A 75 0.91 -21.32 13.25
CA ARG A 75 2.18 -20.74 13.73
C ARG A 75 2.14 -19.21 13.88
N CYS A 76 1.36 -18.54 13.03
CA CYS A 76 1.17 -17.10 13.13
C CYS A 76 0.38 -16.75 14.39
N GLU A 77 -0.70 -17.47 14.68
CA GLU A 77 -1.53 -17.28 15.87
C GLU A 77 -0.75 -17.53 17.17
N ASP A 78 0.08 -18.58 17.19
CA ASP A 78 0.96 -18.89 18.34
C ASP A 78 1.96 -17.77 18.61
N GLY A 79 2.64 -17.29 17.56
CA GLY A 79 3.58 -16.18 17.67
C GLY A 79 2.88 -14.86 18.04
N PHE A 80 1.64 -14.67 17.59
CA PHE A 80 0.85 -13.49 17.87
C PHE A 80 0.53 -13.35 19.36
N GLN A 81 0.23 -14.43 20.05
CA GLN A 81 -0.08 -14.42 21.49
C GLN A 81 1.11 -13.96 22.35
N GLN A 82 2.33 -14.16 21.88
CA GLN A 82 3.56 -13.79 22.59
C GLN A 82 3.92 -12.29 22.43
N LEU A 83 3.28 -11.58 21.52
CA LEU A 83 3.59 -10.18 21.25
C LEU A 83 2.92 -9.22 22.26
N PRO A 84 3.61 -8.12 22.64
CA PRO A 84 2.99 -7.02 23.36
C PRO A 84 1.73 -6.50 22.65
N LEU A 85 0.74 -6.03 23.41
CA LEU A 85 -0.57 -5.61 22.89
C LEU A 85 -0.48 -4.56 21.78
N GLU A 86 0.44 -3.60 21.90
CA GLU A 86 0.66 -2.56 20.89
C GLU A 86 1.12 -3.14 19.54
N ARG A 87 2.02 -4.14 19.56
CA ARG A 87 2.53 -4.79 18.34
C ARG A 87 1.51 -5.73 17.74
N ARG A 88 0.72 -6.42 18.58
CA ARG A 88 -0.39 -7.25 18.13
C ARG A 88 -1.35 -6.47 17.23
N ARG A 89 -1.67 -5.23 17.61
CA ARG A 89 -2.55 -4.37 16.80
C ARG A 89 -2.01 -4.12 15.38
N ALA A 90 -0.73 -3.78 15.25
CA ALA A 90 -0.10 -3.52 13.95
C ALA A 90 -0.04 -4.79 13.08
N VAL A 91 0.37 -5.92 13.67
CA VAL A 91 0.47 -7.21 12.95
C VAL A 91 -0.90 -7.70 12.50
N HIS A 92 -1.90 -7.61 13.37
CA HIS A 92 -3.28 -8.01 13.06
C HIS A 92 -3.81 -7.21 11.89
N ARG A 93 -3.66 -5.89 11.93
CA ARG A 93 -4.06 -4.99 10.84
C ARG A 93 -3.35 -5.34 9.53
N ALA A 94 -2.04 -5.56 9.56
CA ALA A 94 -1.28 -5.93 8.36
C ALA A 94 -1.74 -7.25 7.71
N ILE A 95 -2.20 -8.21 8.52
CA ILE A 95 -2.73 -9.51 8.07
C ILE A 95 -4.16 -9.37 7.54
N GLU A 96 -5.07 -8.83 8.35
CA GLU A 96 -6.50 -8.72 8.01
C GLU A 96 -6.72 -7.84 6.78
N ASP A 97 -6.07 -6.67 6.75
CA ASP A 97 -6.19 -5.70 5.66
C ASP A 97 -5.21 -5.97 4.51
N LYS A 98 -4.44 -7.06 4.58
CA LYS A 98 -3.54 -7.55 3.51
C LYS A 98 -2.55 -6.51 3.00
N THR A 99 -1.94 -5.75 3.90
CA THR A 99 -1.06 -4.63 3.53
C THR A 99 0.37 -5.03 3.10
N ALA A 100 0.59 -6.32 2.83
CA ALA A 100 1.87 -6.87 2.46
C ALA A 100 2.26 -6.65 0.98
N GLY A 101 1.56 -5.76 0.26
CA GLY A 101 1.79 -5.50 -1.17
C GLY A 101 3.25 -5.21 -1.47
N TRP A 102 3.85 -4.27 -0.72
CA TRP A 102 5.25 -3.84 -0.84
C TRP A 102 6.28 -4.94 -0.52
N VAL A 103 5.88 -6.00 0.19
CA VAL A 103 6.73 -7.17 0.50
C VAL A 103 6.67 -8.19 -0.64
N THR A 104 5.52 -8.32 -1.28
CA THR A 104 5.24 -9.38 -2.27
C THR A 104 5.39 -8.93 -3.72
N CYS A 105 5.42 -7.62 -3.99
CA CYS A 105 5.63 -7.10 -5.33
C CYS A 105 7.04 -7.44 -5.80
N ARG A 106 7.18 -7.70 -7.10
CA ARG A 106 8.50 -7.84 -7.73
C ARG A 106 9.19 -6.47 -7.67
N PRO A 107 10.42 -6.36 -7.13
CA PRO A 107 11.19 -5.14 -7.23
C PRO A 107 11.52 -4.86 -8.69
N ASP A 108 11.12 -3.68 -9.17
CA ASP A 108 11.32 -3.25 -10.55
C ASP A 108 11.39 -1.72 -10.58
N ALA A 109 12.47 -1.19 -11.17
CA ALA A 109 12.68 0.24 -11.25
C ALA A 109 11.77 0.91 -12.28
N GLU A 110 11.42 0.19 -13.36
CA GLU A 110 10.53 0.70 -14.42
C GLU A 110 9.09 0.84 -13.92
N ASP A 111 8.62 -0.14 -13.14
CA ASP A 111 7.30 -0.10 -12.50
C ASP A 111 7.29 0.73 -11.20
N HIS A 112 8.43 1.29 -10.80
CA HIS A 112 8.62 2.01 -9.53
C HIS A 112 8.22 1.21 -8.29
N THR A 113 8.45 -0.11 -8.31
CA THR A 113 8.15 -1.05 -7.22
C THR A 113 9.39 -1.52 -6.46
N ASP A 114 10.54 -0.91 -6.70
CA ASP A 114 11.78 -1.17 -5.97
C ASP A 114 11.84 -0.42 -4.62
N LEU A 115 12.57 -0.99 -3.66
CA LEU A 115 12.85 -0.35 -2.37
C LEU A 115 14.34 -0.45 -2.08
N THR A 116 14.92 0.61 -1.54
CA THR A 116 16.27 0.55 -0.99
C THR A 116 16.31 -0.40 0.23
N PRO A 117 17.48 -0.95 0.58
CA PRO A 117 17.61 -1.82 1.75
C PRO A 117 17.11 -1.18 3.05
N ASP A 118 17.31 0.13 3.21
CA ASP A 118 16.88 0.84 4.42
C ASP A 118 15.38 1.11 4.42
N GLU A 119 14.78 1.44 3.27
CA GLU A 119 13.33 1.52 3.16
C GLU A 119 12.67 0.19 3.49
N PHE A 120 13.18 -0.92 2.96
CA PHE A 120 12.65 -2.24 3.28
C PHE A 120 12.73 -2.56 4.78
N ARG A 121 13.88 -2.32 5.43
CA ARG A 121 14.05 -2.54 6.87
C ARG A 121 13.19 -1.63 7.73
N ASN A 122 13.07 -0.36 7.36
CA ASN A 122 12.22 0.60 8.07
C ASN A 122 10.75 0.18 7.99
N ASN A 123 10.30 -0.27 6.81
CA ASN A 123 8.92 -0.73 6.63
C ASN A 123 8.64 -2.06 7.33
N MET A 124 9.63 -2.95 7.45
CA MET A 124 9.52 -4.11 8.33
C MET A 124 9.31 -3.67 9.79
N ALA A 125 10.12 -2.73 10.28
CA ALA A 125 9.95 -2.20 11.63
C ALA A 125 8.57 -1.56 11.83
N ILE A 126 8.09 -0.74 10.87
CA ILE A 126 6.76 -0.14 10.89
C ILE A 126 5.66 -1.22 10.94
N ARG A 127 5.70 -2.21 10.06
CA ARG A 127 4.71 -3.29 9.95
C ARG A 127 4.50 -4.05 11.26
N TYR A 128 5.56 -4.18 12.06
CA TYR A 128 5.55 -4.89 13.33
C TYR A 128 5.57 -3.96 14.56
N ALA A 129 5.44 -2.64 14.36
CA ALA A 129 5.56 -1.62 15.40
C ALA A 129 6.83 -1.76 16.28
N TYR A 130 7.97 -1.96 15.63
CA TYR A 130 9.31 -1.88 16.23
C TYR A 130 9.97 -0.55 15.90
N GLU A 131 10.86 -0.11 16.79
CA GLU A 131 11.76 1.00 16.48
C GLU A 131 12.80 0.54 15.42
N PRO A 132 12.93 1.26 14.30
CA PRO A 132 13.96 0.98 13.32
C PRO A 132 15.37 1.06 13.93
N PRO A 133 16.36 0.29 13.43
CA PRO A 133 17.71 0.35 13.98
C PRO A 133 18.36 1.72 13.72
N LYS A 134 19.24 2.18 14.62
CA LYS A 134 19.98 3.45 14.47
C LYS A 134 19.06 4.68 14.35
N MET A 135 17.95 4.71 15.09
CA MET A 135 17.14 5.92 15.25
C MET A 135 17.90 6.93 16.12
N PRO A 136 17.82 8.24 15.83
CA PRO A 136 18.35 9.25 16.73
C PRO A 136 17.59 9.22 18.07
N THR A 137 18.17 9.78 19.13
CA THR A 137 17.50 9.83 20.44
C THR A 137 16.48 10.96 20.54
N HIS A 138 16.71 12.06 19.80
CA HIS A 138 15.86 13.25 19.80
C HIS A 138 15.63 13.74 18.37
N CYS A 139 14.48 14.36 18.15
CA CYS A 139 14.10 15.00 16.91
C CYS A 139 14.99 16.22 16.65
N ASP A 140 15.65 16.25 15.49
CA ASP A 140 16.53 17.35 15.07
C ASP A 140 15.77 18.63 14.72
N GLY A 141 14.44 18.57 14.60
CA GLY A 141 13.55 19.71 14.36
C GLY A 141 12.88 20.26 15.62
N CYS A 142 12.17 19.42 16.37
CA CYS A 142 11.36 19.87 17.53
C CYS A 142 12.01 19.56 18.90
N GLY A 143 13.11 18.80 18.94
CA GLY A 143 13.81 18.44 20.18
C GLY A 143 13.15 17.37 21.06
N ALA A 144 11.98 16.84 20.70
CA ALA A 144 11.31 15.79 21.47
C ALA A 144 12.04 14.44 21.38
N PRO A 145 11.87 13.53 22.36
CA PRO A 145 12.36 12.15 22.25
C PRO A 145 11.86 11.49 20.96
N TYR A 146 12.76 10.81 20.25
CA TYR A 146 12.48 10.30 18.93
C TYR A 146 12.07 8.82 18.99
N SER A 147 10.76 8.60 18.91
CA SER A 147 10.15 7.28 18.73
C SER A 147 9.59 7.14 17.32
N LEU A 148 9.20 5.92 16.94
CA LEU A 148 8.48 5.66 15.69
C LEU A 148 7.19 6.47 15.62
N ASP A 149 6.44 6.56 16.72
CA ASP A 149 5.22 7.38 16.81
C ASP A 149 5.54 8.86 16.55
N HIS A 150 6.61 9.37 17.14
CA HIS A 150 7.06 10.74 16.88
C HIS A 150 7.45 10.92 15.41
N ALA A 151 8.26 10.01 14.86
CA ALA A 151 8.76 10.12 13.50
C ALA A 151 7.62 10.17 12.46
N LEU A 152 6.58 9.35 12.66
CA LEU A 152 5.45 9.28 11.73
C LEU A 152 4.45 10.44 11.85
N ASN A 153 4.44 11.17 12.97
CA ASN A 153 3.46 12.23 13.26
C ASN A 153 4.05 13.64 13.35
N CYS A 154 5.38 13.79 13.47
CA CYS A 154 6.01 15.08 13.64
C CYS A 154 5.84 15.97 12.41
N GLY A 155 5.10 17.08 12.56
CA GLY A 155 4.87 18.06 11.50
C GLY A 155 6.06 19.00 11.24
N VAL A 156 7.10 18.97 12.08
CA VAL A 156 8.30 19.79 11.87
C VAL A 156 9.11 19.24 10.69
N GLY A 157 9.59 20.13 9.84
CA GLY A 157 10.31 19.78 8.62
C GLY A 157 9.42 19.41 7.42
N GLY A 158 8.09 19.40 7.58
CA GLY A 158 7.16 19.20 6.46
C GLY A 158 7.08 17.75 5.94
N LEU A 159 7.73 16.79 6.58
CA LEU A 159 7.79 15.39 6.12
C LEU A 159 6.42 14.72 6.07
N VAL A 160 5.50 15.06 6.97
CA VAL A 160 4.11 14.54 6.94
C VAL A 160 3.37 15.01 5.68
N ILE A 161 3.58 16.26 5.26
CA ILE A 161 3.00 16.81 4.02
C ILE A 161 3.69 16.15 2.82
N ARG A 162 5.03 16.05 2.84
CA ARG A 162 5.77 15.40 1.77
C ARG A 162 5.32 13.96 1.55
N ARG A 163 5.05 13.22 2.62
CA ARG A 163 4.50 11.86 2.54
C ARG A 163 3.15 11.82 1.81
N GLN A 164 2.29 12.78 2.05
CA GLN A 164 1.02 12.87 1.33
C GLN A 164 1.28 13.18 -0.15
N ASN A 165 2.14 14.16 -0.44
CA ASN A 165 2.46 14.56 -1.81
C ASN A 165 3.04 13.42 -2.64
N ASP A 166 3.96 12.61 -2.09
CA ASP A 166 4.56 11.48 -2.82
C ASP A 166 3.50 10.42 -3.20
N VAL A 167 2.49 10.20 -2.36
CA VAL A 167 1.38 9.28 -2.66
C VAL A 167 0.40 9.90 -3.65
N VAL A 168 0.15 11.22 -3.54
CA VAL A 168 -0.66 11.98 -4.50
C VAL A 168 -0.03 11.95 -5.88
N ASP A 169 1.30 12.04 -5.99
CA ASP A 169 2.01 11.94 -7.27
C ASP A 169 1.71 10.62 -7.98
N VAL A 170 1.83 9.50 -7.27
CA VAL A 170 1.48 8.19 -7.84
C VAL A 170 0.00 8.09 -8.20
N LEU A 171 -0.90 8.67 -7.40
CA LEU A 171 -2.33 8.71 -7.73
C LEU A 171 -2.61 9.55 -8.99
N CYS A 172 -1.91 10.67 -9.16
CA CYS A 172 -1.98 11.52 -10.34
C CYS A 172 -1.49 10.78 -11.59
N ASP A 173 -0.35 10.09 -11.52
CA ASP A 173 0.22 9.31 -12.62
C ASP A 173 -0.77 8.22 -13.07
N LEU A 174 -1.27 7.43 -12.11
CA LEU A 174 -2.26 6.39 -12.39
C LEU A 174 -3.55 6.96 -12.99
N SER A 175 -3.98 8.12 -12.49
CA SER A 175 -5.16 8.82 -13.02
C SER A 175 -4.92 9.37 -14.42
N ALA A 176 -3.72 9.84 -14.72
CA ALA A 176 -3.33 10.33 -16.04
C ALA A 176 -3.31 9.18 -17.06
N GLU A 177 -2.80 8.01 -16.68
CA GLU A 177 -2.88 6.80 -17.52
C GLU A 177 -4.36 6.42 -17.84
N ALA A 178 -5.26 6.57 -16.86
CA ALA A 178 -6.66 6.18 -16.98
C ALA A 178 -7.53 7.21 -17.72
N TRP A 179 -7.43 8.50 -17.39
CA TRP A 179 -8.30 9.56 -17.93
C TRP A 179 -7.59 10.51 -18.91
N GLY A 180 -6.26 10.47 -18.98
CA GLY A 180 -5.42 11.39 -19.75
C GLY A 180 -4.86 12.51 -18.89
N GLU A 181 -3.65 12.99 -19.22
CA GLU A 181 -2.95 14.04 -18.48
C GLU A 181 -3.78 15.32 -18.33
N SER A 182 -4.51 15.72 -19.38
CA SER A 182 -5.36 16.93 -19.36
C SER A 182 -6.57 16.83 -18.41
N ALA A 183 -6.92 15.63 -17.96
CA ALA A 183 -8.02 15.40 -17.02
C ALA A 183 -7.56 15.48 -15.55
N VAL A 184 -6.25 15.51 -15.28
CA VAL A 184 -5.67 15.47 -13.93
C VAL A 184 -5.02 16.82 -13.62
N ARG A 185 -5.29 17.34 -12.43
CA ARG A 185 -4.64 18.55 -11.90
C ARG A 185 -4.20 18.30 -10.47
N LYS A 186 -2.96 18.61 -10.16
CA LYS A 186 -2.39 18.50 -8.81
C LYS A 186 -2.48 19.85 -8.07
N GLU A 187 -2.64 19.82 -6.75
CA GLU A 187 -2.59 20.99 -5.86
C GLU A 187 -3.51 22.14 -6.32
N VAL A 188 -4.80 21.86 -6.46
CA VAL A 188 -5.78 22.82 -6.99
C VAL A 188 -6.35 23.68 -5.88
N VAL A 189 -6.36 25.00 -6.10
CA VAL A 189 -7.12 25.94 -5.28
C VAL A 189 -8.57 25.90 -5.74
N ILE A 190 -9.45 25.36 -4.90
CA ILE A 190 -10.89 25.36 -5.16
C ILE A 190 -11.44 26.75 -4.84
N VAL A 191 -11.11 27.32 -3.68
CA VAL A 191 -11.51 28.68 -3.27
C VAL A 191 -10.26 29.45 -2.87
N GLU A 192 -10.07 30.62 -3.49
CA GLU A 192 -9.00 31.54 -3.11
C GLU A 192 -9.24 32.07 -1.69
N PRO A 193 -8.18 32.27 -0.89
CA PRO A 193 -8.32 32.93 0.40
C PRO A 193 -8.67 34.41 0.21
N GLU A 194 -9.77 34.86 0.80
CA GLU A 194 -10.08 36.28 0.97
C GLU A 194 -9.52 36.81 2.30
N GLU A 195 -9.47 38.13 2.52
CA GLU A 195 -8.90 38.73 3.73
C GLU A 195 -9.53 38.16 5.01
N GLY A 196 -8.74 37.37 5.75
CA GLY A 196 -9.17 36.73 7.00
C GLY A 196 -9.81 35.34 6.84
N GLU A 197 -10.09 34.90 5.62
CA GLU A 197 -10.67 33.58 5.34
C GLU A 197 -9.63 32.56 4.85
N LYS A 198 -9.85 31.29 5.20
CA LYS A 198 -9.01 30.20 4.70
C LYS A 198 -9.56 29.72 3.37
N GLY A 199 -8.79 29.92 2.31
CA GLY A 199 -9.05 29.28 1.02
C GLY A 199 -9.06 27.74 1.14
N VAL A 200 -9.76 27.09 0.22
CA VAL A 200 -9.86 25.62 0.17
C VAL A 200 -8.98 25.12 -0.95
N ARG A 201 -7.97 24.31 -0.60
CA ARG A 201 -7.08 23.63 -1.53
C ARG A 201 -7.30 22.13 -1.45
N THR A 202 -7.09 21.45 -2.57
CA THR A 202 -7.20 19.99 -2.68
C THR A 202 -5.96 19.42 -3.34
N ASP A 203 -5.56 18.23 -2.92
CA ASP A 203 -4.34 17.59 -3.41
C ASP A 203 -4.41 17.20 -4.89
N MET A 204 -5.56 16.75 -5.37
CA MET A 204 -5.76 16.29 -6.74
C MET A 204 -7.19 16.54 -7.22
N VAL A 205 -7.35 16.92 -8.48
CA VAL A 205 -8.64 16.94 -9.17
C VAL A 205 -8.55 16.06 -10.41
N VAL A 206 -9.53 15.18 -10.59
CA VAL A 206 -9.63 14.33 -11.79
C VAL A 206 -11.01 14.48 -12.42
N ARG A 207 -11.05 14.77 -13.72
CA ARG A 207 -12.29 14.89 -14.48
C ARG A 207 -12.80 13.54 -14.93
N GLY A 208 -14.11 13.30 -14.80
CA GLY A 208 -14.76 12.16 -15.41
C GLY A 208 -14.70 10.86 -14.62
N VAL A 209 -14.35 10.90 -13.33
CA VAL A 209 -14.26 9.70 -12.48
C VAL A 209 -15.66 9.14 -12.19
N TRP A 210 -16.52 9.95 -11.55
CA TRP A 210 -17.87 9.55 -11.14
C TRP A 210 -18.92 9.86 -12.21
N GLU A 211 -18.85 11.07 -12.78
CA GLU A 211 -19.79 11.57 -13.77
C GLU A 211 -19.00 12.14 -14.96
N ARG A 212 -19.47 11.93 -16.20
CA ARG A 212 -18.76 12.38 -17.41
C ARG A 212 -18.59 13.91 -17.39
N GLN A 213 -17.40 14.37 -17.75
CA GLN A 213 -17.02 15.81 -17.81
C GLN A 213 -17.12 16.59 -16.48
N LYS A 214 -17.50 15.94 -15.38
CA LYS A 214 -17.54 16.58 -14.07
C LYS A 214 -16.24 16.32 -13.31
N ASP A 215 -15.77 17.35 -12.63
CA ASP A 215 -14.55 17.29 -11.85
C ASP A 215 -14.82 16.64 -10.49
N VAL A 216 -13.84 15.87 -10.02
CA VAL A 216 -13.83 15.29 -8.68
C VAL A 216 -12.57 15.74 -7.96
N SER A 217 -12.75 16.41 -6.84
CA SER A 217 -11.69 16.78 -5.90
C SER A 217 -11.40 15.60 -4.96
N PHE A 218 -10.11 15.32 -4.81
CA PHE A 218 -9.55 14.33 -3.93
C PHE A 218 -8.56 14.96 -2.97
N ASP A 219 -8.72 14.63 -1.71
CA ASP A 219 -7.89 15.17 -0.64
C ASP A 219 -7.41 14.01 0.23
N LEU A 220 -6.09 13.81 0.23
CA LEU A 220 -5.42 12.66 0.82
C LEU A 220 -5.16 12.91 2.31
N CYS A 221 -5.25 11.83 3.07
CA CYS A 221 -4.92 11.79 4.49
C CYS A 221 -4.20 10.49 4.80
N VAL A 222 -2.90 10.57 5.03
CA VAL A 222 -2.09 9.45 5.55
C VAL A 222 -1.99 9.57 7.07
N THR A 223 -2.56 8.61 7.80
CA THR A 223 -2.64 8.63 9.28
C THR A 223 -1.84 7.50 9.92
N ASN A 224 -1.14 7.78 11.03
CA ASN A 224 -0.59 6.72 11.87
C ASN A 224 -1.72 6.12 12.73
N ALA A 225 -2.13 4.88 12.44
CA ALA A 225 -3.19 4.21 13.20
C ALA A 225 -2.76 3.83 14.62
N ASP A 226 -1.45 3.68 14.86
CA ASP A 226 -0.89 3.32 16.16
C ASP A 226 -0.49 4.53 17.00
N ALA A 227 -0.86 5.74 16.55
CA ALA A 227 -0.65 6.94 17.34
C ALA A 227 -1.31 6.84 18.71
N SER A 228 -0.67 7.44 19.72
CA SER A 228 -1.15 7.42 21.11
C SER A 228 -2.62 7.86 21.27
N SER A 229 -3.07 8.82 20.46
CA SER A 229 -4.46 9.31 20.44
C SER A 229 -5.49 8.33 19.90
N TYR A 230 -5.06 7.26 19.23
CA TYR A 230 -5.91 6.26 18.58
C TYR A 230 -5.87 4.88 19.23
N ARG A 231 -5.18 4.71 20.37
CA ARG A 231 -4.99 3.41 21.05
C ARG A 231 -6.29 2.62 21.22
N ASN A 232 -7.40 3.30 21.52
CA ASN A 232 -8.70 2.68 21.81
C ASN A 232 -9.68 2.67 20.62
N GLN A 233 -9.22 3.00 19.41
CA GLN A 233 -10.07 3.06 18.21
C GLN A 233 -9.71 1.96 17.23
N SER A 234 -10.71 1.38 16.55
CA SER A 234 -10.43 0.48 15.42
C SER A 234 -9.93 1.27 14.21
N THR A 235 -9.13 0.64 13.35
CA THR A 235 -8.63 1.23 12.10
C THR A 235 -9.76 1.79 11.24
N ALA A 236 -10.84 1.02 11.09
CA ALA A 236 -12.02 1.43 10.34
C ALA A 236 -12.65 2.71 10.91
N SER A 237 -12.77 2.82 12.24
CA SER A 237 -13.29 4.02 12.90
C SER A 237 -12.38 5.24 12.71
N ILE A 238 -11.06 5.06 12.81
CA ILE A 238 -10.08 6.13 12.57
C ILE A 238 -10.23 6.67 11.15
N LEU A 239 -10.22 5.79 10.14
CA LEU A 239 -10.35 6.19 8.74
C LEU A 239 -11.71 6.85 8.45
N LYS A 240 -12.81 6.32 9.02
CA LYS A 240 -14.14 6.93 8.91
C LYS A 240 -14.18 8.33 9.50
N ASN A 241 -13.57 8.53 10.67
CA ASN A 241 -13.52 9.83 11.34
C ASN A 241 -12.67 10.84 10.53
N LYS A 242 -11.53 10.40 9.98
CA LYS A 242 -10.70 11.23 9.09
C LYS A 242 -11.45 11.62 7.82
N ALA A 243 -12.12 10.68 7.17
CA ALA A 243 -12.93 10.94 5.98
C ALA A 243 -14.07 11.93 6.29
N LYS A 244 -14.76 11.77 7.43
CA LYS A 244 -15.80 12.69 7.88
C LYS A 244 -15.25 14.11 8.09
N ALA A 245 -14.09 14.25 8.74
CA ALA A 245 -13.46 15.54 8.97
C ALA A 245 -13.08 16.23 7.63
N LYS A 246 -12.53 15.48 6.67
CA LYS A 246 -12.21 16.02 5.34
C LYS A 246 -13.47 16.45 4.57
N LYS A 247 -14.56 15.66 4.61
CA LYS A 247 -15.86 16.03 4.01
C LYS A 247 -16.44 17.30 4.61
N ALA A 248 -16.40 17.43 5.94
CA ALA A 248 -16.89 18.64 6.61
C ALA A 248 -16.17 19.92 6.14
N HIS A 249 -14.89 19.81 5.78
CA HIS A 249 -14.10 20.94 5.26
C HIS A 249 -14.36 21.24 3.78
N HIS A 250 -14.60 20.23 2.94
CA HIS A 250 -14.60 20.40 1.48
C HIS A 250 -15.96 20.28 0.80
N SER A 251 -16.90 19.49 1.36
CA SER A 251 -18.11 19.07 0.63
C SER A 251 -18.95 20.25 0.16
N ARG A 252 -19.27 21.20 1.04
CA ARG A 252 -20.08 22.37 0.70
C ARG A 252 -19.43 23.21 -0.41
N VAL A 253 -18.14 23.49 -0.26
CA VAL A 253 -17.37 24.28 -1.23
C VAL A 253 -17.29 23.59 -2.59
N CYS A 254 -17.15 22.26 -2.61
CA CYS A 254 -17.16 21.50 -3.85
C CYS A 254 -18.55 21.50 -4.51
N GLU A 255 -19.61 21.32 -3.73
CA GLU A 255 -21.01 21.36 -4.19
C GLU A 255 -21.34 22.71 -4.85
N ASP A 256 -20.97 23.82 -4.21
CA ASP A 256 -21.17 25.18 -4.73
C ASP A 256 -20.47 25.39 -6.09
N LYS A 257 -19.35 24.69 -6.34
CA LYS A 257 -18.61 24.73 -7.61
C LYS A 257 -18.99 23.61 -8.59
N SER A 258 -20.03 22.83 -8.30
CA SER A 258 -20.44 21.67 -9.10
C SER A 258 -19.34 20.59 -9.24
N ILE A 259 -18.47 20.47 -8.24
CA ILE A 259 -17.38 19.50 -8.15
C ILE A 259 -17.80 18.40 -7.16
N HIS A 260 -17.51 17.13 -7.47
CA HIS A 260 -17.68 16.06 -6.47
C HIS A 260 -16.49 16.03 -5.51
N PHE A 261 -16.72 15.70 -4.24
CA PHE A 261 -15.64 15.52 -3.27
C PHE A 261 -15.50 14.06 -2.84
N THR A 262 -14.28 13.53 -2.86
CA THR A 262 -13.97 12.17 -2.39
C THR A 262 -12.72 12.19 -1.50
N PRO A 263 -12.84 11.95 -0.18
CA PRO A 263 -11.68 11.89 0.70
C PRO A 263 -10.90 10.59 0.46
N LEU A 264 -9.58 10.68 0.36
CA LEU A 264 -8.71 9.53 0.27
C LEU A 264 -8.01 9.36 1.62
N CYS A 265 -8.47 8.44 2.47
CA CYS A 265 -7.85 8.18 3.77
C CYS A 265 -7.13 6.85 3.74
N VAL A 266 -5.89 6.83 4.26
CA VAL A 266 -5.05 5.64 4.34
C VAL A 266 -4.21 5.64 5.61
N THR A 267 -3.89 4.47 6.14
CA THR A 267 -2.92 4.36 7.24
C THR A 267 -1.48 4.35 6.69
N VAL A 268 -0.50 4.69 7.53
CA VAL A 268 0.93 4.62 7.16
C VAL A 268 1.32 3.24 6.63
N ASP A 269 0.74 2.18 7.19
CA ASP A 269 1.00 0.80 6.80
C ASP A 269 0.06 0.27 5.69
N GLY A 270 -0.77 1.12 5.07
CA GLY A 270 -1.43 0.81 3.81
C GLY A 270 -2.90 0.34 3.85
N VAL A 271 -3.62 0.58 4.95
CA VAL A 271 -5.07 0.30 5.01
C VAL A 271 -5.85 1.47 4.42
N TRP A 272 -6.50 1.23 3.28
CA TRP A 272 -7.28 2.24 2.57
C TRP A 272 -8.74 2.30 3.04
N GLY A 273 -9.26 3.52 3.17
CA GLY A 273 -10.66 3.77 3.50
C GLY A 273 -11.63 3.36 2.38
N ARG A 274 -12.92 3.30 2.72
CA ARG A 274 -14.00 2.85 1.82
C ARG A 274 -14.04 3.67 0.52
N GLU A 275 -13.99 5.00 0.63
CA GLU A 275 -14.05 5.91 -0.52
C GLU A 275 -12.85 5.74 -1.45
N ALA A 276 -11.66 5.53 -0.90
CA ALA A 276 -10.45 5.27 -1.69
C ALA A 276 -10.55 3.94 -2.45
N ASN A 277 -11.06 2.87 -1.82
CA ASN A 277 -11.28 1.60 -2.50
C ASN A 277 -12.31 1.70 -3.63
N GLY A 278 -13.35 2.53 -3.45
CA GLY A 278 -14.30 2.86 -4.52
C GLY A 278 -13.62 3.54 -5.69
N PHE A 279 -12.74 4.52 -5.41
CA PHE A 279 -11.96 5.20 -6.43
C PHE A 279 -11.01 4.23 -7.16
N PHE A 280 -10.30 3.35 -6.46
CA PHE A 280 -9.41 2.36 -7.08
C PHE A 280 -10.15 1.39 -7.98
N SER A 281 -11.34 0.95 -7.57
CA SER A 281 -12.18 0.09 -8.42
C SER A 281 -12.51 0.80 -9.73
N ARG A 282 -12.88 2.08 -9.66
CA ARG A 282 -13.19 2.91 -10.83
C ARG A 282 -11.97 3.18 -11.71
N LEU A 283 -10.82 3.44 -11.09
CA LEU A 283 -9.53 3.61 -11.76
C LEU A 283 -9.16 2.35 -12.56
N VAL A 284 -9.25 1.17 -11.94
CA VAL A 284 -8.94 -0.10 -12.59
C VAL A 284 -9.90 -0.40 -13.74
N GLU A 285 -11.21 -0.20 -13.54
CA GLU A 285 -12.18 -0.31 -14.64
C GLU A 285 -11.81 0.59 -15.81
N LYS A 286 -11.39 1.82 -15.52
CA LYS A 286 -11.02 2.78 -16.56
C LYS A 286 -9.73 2.41 -17.27
N LEU A 287 -8.68 2.02 -16.54
CA LEU A 287 -7.39 1.57 -17.11
C LEU A 287 -7.59 0.42 -18.09
N ARG A 288 -8.46 -0.55 -17.76
CA ARG A 288 -8.75 -1.70 -18.62
C ARG A 288 -9.40 -1.34 -19.96
N THR A 289 -9.96 -0.13 -20.10
CA THR A 289 -10.46 0.35 -21.39
C THR A 289 -9.36 0.83 -22.33
N LYS A 290 -8.12 0.98 -21.84
CA LYS A 290 -6.96 1.42 -22.63
C LYS A 290 -6.30 0.23 -23.33
N ALA A 291 -5.77 0.48 -24.53
CA ALA A 291 -5.14 -0.55 -25.36
C ALA A 291 -4.00 -1.29 -24.64
N ALA A 292 -3.20 -0.59 -23.84
CA ALA A 292 -2.09 -1.16 -23.07
C ALA A 292 -2.51 -2.23 -22.04
N TRP A 293 -3.80 -2.27 -21.68
CA TRP A 293 -4.35 -3.14 -20.65
C TRP A 293 -5.38 -4.15 -21.18
N ALA A 294 -5.54 -4.26 -22.50
CA ALA A 294 -6.62 -5.02 -23.13
C ALA A 294 -6.59 -6.54 -22.80
N ASP A 295 -5.41 -7.10 -22.57
CA ASP A 295 -5.20 -8.51 -22.23
C ASP A 295 -5.18 -8.79 -20.71
N LYS A 296 -5.28 -7.75 -19.87
CA LYS A 296 -5.15 -7.89 -18.41
C LYS A 296 -6.51 -8.04 -17.73
N SER A 297 -6.59 -9.01 -16.83
CA SER A 297 -7.74 -9.17 -15.94
C SER A 297 -7.81 -8.05 -14.90
N TYR A 298 -9.01 -7.81 -14.35
CA TYR A 298 -9.22 -6.85 -13.27
C TYR A 298 -8.26 -7.06 -12.10
N SER A 299 -8.08 -8.31 -11.68
CA SER A 299 -7.19 -8.65 -10.56
C SER A 299 -5.72 -8.35 -10.85
N GLN A 300 -5.27 -8.49 -12.09
CA GLN A 300 -3.89 -8.14 -12.48
C GLN A 300 -3.67 -6.63 -12.42
N VAL A 301 -4.59 -5.83 -12.99
CA VAL A 301 -4.49 -4.37 -12.99
C VAL A 301 -4.63 -3.82 -11.58
N MET A 302 -5.59 -4.32 -10.79
CA MET A 302 -5.72 -3.95 -9.37
C MET A 302 -4.48 -4.32 -8.57
N GLY A 303 -3.91 -5.52 -8.79
CA GLY A 303 -2.66 -5.93 -8.14
C GLY A 303 -1.50 -4.98 -8.44
N TRP A 304 -1.37 -4.54 -9.70
CA TRP A 304 -0.35 -3.57 -10.11
C TRP A 304 -0.57 -2.17 -9.50
N VAL A 305 -1.80 -1.65 -9.52
CA VAL A 305 -2.16 -0.37 -8.86
C VAL A 305 -1.84 -0.43 -7.36
N CYS A 306 -2.28 -1.49 -6.67
CA CYS A 306 -2.02 -1.67 -5.25
C CYS A 306 -0.53 -1.81 -4.95
N ALA A 307 0.25 -2.47 -5.82
CA ALA A 307 1.69 -2.61 -5.66
C ALA A 307 2.37 -1.23 -5.69
N ARG A 308 2.11 -0.42 -6.73
CA ARG A 308 2.68 0.94 -6.86
C ARG A 308 2.33 1.82 -5.66
N LEU A 309 1.06 1.83 -5.25
CA LEU A 309 0.61 2.60 -4.08
C LEU A 309 1.25 2.11 -2.77
N SER A 310 1.39 0.80 -2.59
CA SER A 310 2.00 0.23 -1.39
C SER A 310 3.50 0.58 -1.28
N VAL A 311 4.22 0.59 -2.40
CA VAL A 311 5.63 0.99 -2.44
C VAL A 311 5.79 2.49 -2.22
N ALA A 312 4.91 3.32 -2.82
CA ALA A 312 4.90 4.76 -2.57
C ALA A 312 4.68 5.10 -1.08
N LEU A 313 3.73 4.43 -0.44
CA LEU A 313 3.52 4.54 1.01
C LEU A 313 4.73 4.07 1.81
N ALA A 314 5.37 2.97 1.40
CA ALA A 314 6.56 2.46 2.07
C ALA A 314 7.75 3.44 2.00
N ARG A 315 8.04 3.98 0.81
CA ARG A 315 9.10 4.99 0.60
C ARG A 315 8.86 6.23 1.45
N SER A 316 7.65 6.77 1.37
CA SER A 316 7.27 8.00 2.08
C SER A 316 7.19 7.83 3.60
N ALA A 317 6.81 6.64 4.10
CA ALA A 317 6.88 6.31 5.52
C ALA A 317 8.34 6.21 6.01
N SER A 318 9.21 5.57 5.22
CA SER A 318 10.65 5.51 5.50
C SER A 318 11.30 6.91 5.52
N MET A 319 10.88 7.79 4.61
CA MET A 319 11.29 9.20 4.62
C MET A 319 10.87 9.89 5.93
N CYS A 320 9.67 9.66 6.44
CA CYS A 320 9.28 10.19 7.75
C CYS A 320 10.18 9.63 8.86
N VAL A 321 10.58 8.37 8.80
CA VAL A 321 11.45 7.75 9.80
C VAL A 321 12.87 8.35 9.79
N ARG A 322 13.44 8.61 8.60
CA ARG A 322 14.87 8.95 8.45
C ARG A 322 15.17 10.38 8.02
N GLY A 323 14.17 11.12 7.53
CA GLY A 323 14.33 12.45 6.98
C GLY A 323 14.72 13.48 8.04
N GLY A 324 15.63 14.39 7.68
CA GLY A 324 16.00 15.52 8.51
C GLY A 324 14.83 16.49 8.66
N ARG A 325 14.63 17.02 9.87
CA ARG A 325 13.55 18.00 10.16
C ARG A 325 14.07 19.38 10.46
N ARG A 326 15.40 19.54 10.50
CA ARG A 326 16.03 20.85 10.54
C ARG A 326 15.60 21.69 9.35
N ARG A 327 15.12 22.90 9.62
CA ARG A 327 15.08 23.94 8.59
C ARG A 327 16.51 24.33 8.31
N TRP A 328 17.01 24.00 7.13
CA TRP A 328 18.22 24.61 6.63
C TRP A 328 17.93 26.09 6.42
N LYS A 329 18.43 26.94 7.32
CA LYS A 329 18.65 28.35 6.98
C LYS A 329 19.78 28.32 5.97
N ILE A 330 19.46 28.10 4.69
CA ILE A 330 20.36 28.53 3.63
C ILE A 330 20.42 30.03 3.83
N ARG A 331 21.47 30.53 4.51
CA ARG A 331 21.91 31.91 4.33
C ARG A 331 22.17 31.97 2.84
N GLN A 332 21.22 32.52 2.07
CA GLN A 332 21.57 33.03 0.75
C GLN A 332 22.79 33.90 1.00
N ALA A 333 23.91 33.53 0.41
CA ALA A 333 25.13 34.29 0.52
C ALA A 333 24.82 35.71 -0.01
N GLY A 334 24.88 36.70 0.87
CA GLY A 334 25.04 38.11 0.54
C GLY A 334 23.89 38.79 -0.20
N ALA A 335 22.96 39.36 0.56
CA ALA A 335 22.46 40.71 0.27
C ALA A 335 22.12 41.34 1.62
N GLU A 336 23.15 41.75 2.37
CA GLU A 336 22.97 42.58 3.58
C GLU A 336 22.65 44.04 3.25
N ASP A 337 22.65 44.40 1.97
CA ASP A 337 22.27 45.73 1.51
C ASP A 337 21.01 45.57 0.65
N GLY A 338 19.90 46.14 1.11
CA GLY A 338 18.58 46.11 0.46
C GLY A 338 18.53 46.82 -0.89
N ALA A 339 19.33 46.38 -1.86
CA ALA A 339 19.36 46.82 -3.24
C ALA A 339 19.34 45.59 -4.15
N GLY A 340 18.14 45.25 -4.64
CA GLY A 340 17.95 44.06 -5.47
C GLY A 340 16.64 44.06 -6.24
N MET A 341 16.34 45.19 -6.89
CA MET A 341 15.49 45.33 -8.08
C MET A 341 14.00 44.93 -8.01
N PHE A 342 13.16 45.95 -7.78
CA PHE A 342 12.08 46.23 -8.73
C PHE A 342 12.68 46.44 -10.13
N VAL A 343 12.10 45.84 -11.18
CA VAL A 343 11.68 46.48 -12.44
C VAL A 343 10.87 45.47 -13.28
N ALA A 344 9.67 45.91 -13.67
CA ALA A 344 8.76 45.45 -14.74
C ALA A 344 8.17 44.04 -14.68
#